data_AF-A0A6L8GAI3-F1
#
_entry.id   AF-A0A6L8GAI3-F1
#
_cell.length_a   1.000
_cell.length_b   1.000
_cell.length_c   1.000
_cell.angle_alpha   90.00
_cell.angle_beta   90.00
_cell.angle_gamma   90.00
#
_symmetry.space_group_name_H-M   'P 1'
#
loop_
_entity.id
_entity.type
_entity.pdbx_description
1 polymer ?
#
loop_
_entity_poly.entity_id
_entity_poly.type
_entity_poly.pdbx_seq_one_letter_code
_entity_poly.pdbx_strand_id
1 'polypeptide(L)'
;MASAAEKLAESLKVLNALQSKGVVAVKSSDISRTHRERLLKAGFIQAVIKGWYIVSRPEEAVGESTAWYTSYWGFFAQYLSERFGEDWSFSPEQSLKLHAGDTTVPVQLLVRAPKAGNKKTDFPYNTSIFETRATLAQGDELVVKEGLRLFSVEEALTLVPESFFKANATDARTLLASMPDASALLARLLEGGHTRAAGRLAGAFRNIGSPLIADAVLSTMKAASHDVRELDPFAESVHFLNVGRAASPHVHRIRVKWVAMREEVIGHFPAAPPITNDVEAYLAAMDEIYVTDAYHSLSIEGYRVSPELIEKVRSGDWNPDAVMEDRAMRDALAARGYWEAFQVVRESARAVLEGKDPGEIAERDLAAWHRAMFAPSVAAGILNSTQLAGYRNGPVYIRGSRHVPMSVEAVRDCMPALVELLKEETDPRVRVVMGHFIFVYIHPFIDGNGRTARFLTNVMLAAAGRPWTVIKVDDRHAYMDALEAASVREDIVPLSRFLGDALKAHEGSRGL
;
A
#
# COMPACT_ATOMS: atom_id res chain seq x y z
N MET A 1 -46.79 -1.96 13.66
CA MET A 1 -45.77 -0.97 13.26
C MET A 1 -44.44 -1.67 13.16
N ALA A 2 -43.65 -1.43 12.11
CA ALA A 2 -42.31 -2.02 11.99
C ALA A 2 -41.39 -1.55 13.14
N SER A 3 -40.63 -2.48 13.70
CA SER A 3 -39.61 -2.27 14.73
C SER A 3 -38.46 -1.40 14.21
N ALA A 4 -37.63 -0.89 15.13
CA ALA A 4 -36.45 -0.10 14.77
C ALA A 4 -35.46 -0.92 13.92
N ALA A 5 -35.31 -2.21 14.21
CA ALA A 5 -34.45 -3.14 13.46
C ALA A 5 -34.96 -3.36 12.03
N GLU A 6 -36.27 -3.58 11.84
CA GLU A 6 -36.87 -3.75 10.52
C GLU A 6 -36.73 -2.48 9.65
N LYS A 7 -36.91 -1.30 10.25
CA LYS A 7 -36.71 0.00 9.57
C LYS A 7 -35.26 0.26 9.18
N LEU A 8 -34.30 -0.21 9.98
CA LEU A 8 -32.89 -0.13 9.64
C LEU A 8 -32.54 -1.11 8.51
N ALA A 9 -33.02 -2.35 8.60
CA ALA A 9 -32.82 -3.36 7.55
C ALA A 9 -33.37 -2.91 6.19
N GLU A 10 -34.54 -2.25 6.16
CA GLU A 10 -35.08 -1.62 4.96
C GLU A 10 -34.12 -0.56 4.38
N SER A 11 -33.54 0.28 5.23
CA SER A 11 -32.61 1.34 4.79
C SER A 11 -31.27 0.75 4.30
N LEU A 12 -30.81 -0.35 4.91
CA LEU A 12 -29.63 -1.09 4.47
C LEU A 12 -29.84 -1.74 3.10
N LYS A 13 -31.05 -2.23 2.78
CA LYS A 13 -31.37 -2.73 1.43
C LYS A 13 -31.23 -1.64 0.37
N VAL A 14 -31.70 -0.42 0.67
CA VAL A 14 -31.55 0.75 -0.23
C VAL A 14 -30.06 1.08 -0.42
N LEU A 15 -29.28 1.11 0.66
CA LEU A 15 -27.85 1.37 0.60
C LEU A 15 -27.10 0.31 -0.22
N ASN A 16 -27.39 -0.98 0.04
CA ASN A 16 -26.79 -2.09 -0.68
C ASN A 16 -27.12 -2.05 -2.19
N ALA A 17 -28.33 -1.63 -2.56
CA ALA A 17 -28.72 -1.50 -3.97
C ALA A 17 -27.91 -0.40 -4.69
N LEU A 18 -27.55 0.68 -3.99
CA LEU A 18 -26.66 1.73 -4.53
C LEU A 18 -25.23 1.21 -4.67
N GLN A 19 -24.70 0.55 -3.64
CA GLN A 19 -23.36 -0.04 -3.68
C GLN A 19 -23.23 -1.10 -4.78
N SER A 20 -24.26 -1.93 -4.98
CA SER A 20 -24.31 -2.94 -6.04
C SER A 20 -24.30 -2.33 -7.45
N LYS A 21 -24.66 -1.05 -7.58
CA LYS A 21 -24.56 -0.28 -8.83
C LYS A 21 -23.24 0.49 -8.96
N GLY A 22 -22.32 0.28 -8.02
CA GLY A 22 -21.04 0.98 -7.98
C GLY A 22 -21.13 2.43 -7.51
N VAL A 23 -22.23 2.86 -6.88
CA VAL A 23 -22.35 4.23 -6.35
C VAL A 23 -21.45 4.37 -5.13
N VAL A 24 -20.47 5.28 -5.22
CA VAL A 24 -19.51 5.61 -4.15
C VAL A 24 -19.86 6.98 -3.57
N ALA A 25 -20.12 7.98 -4.42
CA ALA A 25 -20.59 9.29 -4.03
C ALA A 25 -22.12 9.31 -3.98
N VAL A 26 -22.68 9.08 -2.80
CA VAL A 26 -24.13 9.06 -2.59
C VAL A 26 -24.65 10.49 -2.51
N LYS A 27 -25.47 10.90 -3.47
CA LYS A 27 -26.12 12.21 -3.46
C LYS A 27 -27.36 12.18 -2.58
N SER A 28 -27.70 13.33 -2.00
CA SER A 28 -28.91 13.47 -1.17
C SER A 28 -30.21 13.13 -1.89
N SER A 29 -30.23 13.14 -3.23
CA SER A 29 -31.36 12.76 -4.08
C SER A 29 -31.47 11.24 -4.29
N ASP A 30 -30.40 10.48 -4.05
CA ASP A 30 -30.36 9.04 -4.35
C ASP A 30 -31.04 8.21 -3.25
N ILE A 31 -31.19 8.81 -2.07
CA ILE A 31 -31.80 8.18 -0.89
C ILE A 31 -32.83 9.15 -0.30
N SER A 32 -34.03 8.63 0.01
CA SER A 32 -35.06 9.42 0.69
C SER A 32 -34.54 9.98 2.02
N ARG A 33 -35.07 11.15 2.44
CA ARG A 33 -34.68 11.79 3.71
C ARG A 33 -34.75 10.81 4.89
N THR A 34 -35.79 10.00 4.92
CA THR A 34 -36.06 9.03 5.98
C THR A 34 -34.98 7.95 6.07
N HIS A 35 -34.58 7.34 4.95
CA HIS A 35 -33.52 6.33 4.96
C HIS A 35 -32.16 6.96 5.28
N ARG A 36 -31.89 8.14 4.71
CA ARG A 36 -30.63 8.87 4.93
C ARG A 36 -30.42 9.20 6.41
N GLU A 37 -31.43 9.75 7.09
CA GLU A 37 -31.34 10.07 8.52
C GLU A 37 -31.13 8.82 9.39
N ARG A 38 -31.79 7.70 9.04
CA ARG A 38 -31.56 6.41 9.74
C ARG A 38 -30.13 5.89 9.55
N LEU A 39 -29.62 5.91 8.32
CA LEU A 39 -28.28 5.41 7.99
C LEU A 39 -27.17 6.27 8.62
N LEU A 40 -27.34 7.60 8.60
CA LEU A 40 -26.44 8.53 9.30
C LEU A 40 -26.40 8.26 10.80
N LYS A 41 -27.59 8.16 11.42
CA LYS A 41 -27.71 7.90 12.87
C LYS A 41 -27.07 6.56 13.26
N ALA A 42 -27.14 5.57 12.39
CA ALA A 42 -26.57 4.25 12.61
C ALA A 42 -25.11 4.11 12.14
N GLY A 43 -24.48 5.17 11.60
CA GLY A 43 -23.07 5.15 11.19
C GLY A 43 -22.77 4.40 9.89
N PHE A 44 -23.78 4.06 9.08
CA PHE A 44 -23.59 3.36 7.80
C PHE A 44 -23.27 4.28 6.62
N ILE A 45 -23.51 5.59 6.78
CA ILE A 45 -23.05 6.61 5.85
C ILE A 45 -22.46 7.79 6.61
N GLN A 46 -21.51 8.47 6.00
CA GLN A 46 -20.87 9.68 6.50
C GLN A 46 -21.06 10.83 5.52
N ALA A 47 -21.37 12.02 6.03
CA ALA A 47 -21.43 13.24 5.21
C ALA A 47 -20.01 13.70 4.84
N VAL A 48 -19.81 14.02 3.56
CA VAL A 48 -18.53 14.49 3.02
C VAL A 48 -18.56 16.00 2.79
N ILE A 49 -19.54 16.45 2.02
CA ILE A 49 -19.85 17.86 1.75
C ILE A 49 -21.37 18.00 1.65
N LYS A 50 -21.90 19.23 1.71
CA LYS A 50 -23.35 19.47 1.67
C LYS A 50 -24.01 18.73 0.49
N GLY A 51 -24.89 17.79 0.82
CA GLY A 51 -25.65 17.00 -0.16
C GLY A 51 -24.96 15.72 -0.63
N TRP A 52 -23.77 15.40 -0.12
CA TRP A 52 -22.96 14.26 -0.56
C TRP A 52 -22.47 13.43 0.61
N TYR A 53 -22.55 12.11 0.44
CA TYR A 53 -22.26 11.12 1.47
C TYR A 53 -21.44 9.98 0.88
N ILE A 54 -20.76 9.25 1.75
CA ILE A 54 -20.07 8.00 1.45
C ILE A 54 -20.57 6.92 2.39
N VAL A 55 -20.33 5.65 2.03
CA VAL A 55 -20.57 4.53 2.93
C VAL A 55 -19.49 4.48 4.00
N SER A 56 -19.89 4.17 5.23
CA SER A 56 -19.00 3.99 6.38
C SER A 56 -19.42 2.74 7.18
N ARG A 57 -18.53 2.26 8.05
CA ARG A 57 -18.85 1.16 8.98
C ARG A 57 -19.25 1.74 10.34
N PRO A 58 -20.31 1.24 11.00
CA PRO A 58 -20.71 1.71 12.34
C PRO A 58 -19.64 1.50 13.42
N GLU A 59 -18.74 0.55 13.20
CA GLU A 59 -17.65 0.19 14.11
C GLU A 59 -16.43 1.11 14.00
N GLU A 60 -16.35 1.94 12.95
CA GLU A 60 -15.32 2.97 12.82
C GLU A 60 -15.51 4.03 13.90
N ALA A 61 -14.41 4.46 14.51
CA ALA A 61 -14.48 5.50 15.52
C ALA A 61 -14.93 6.83 14.88
N VAL A 62 -15.75 7.61 15.59
CA VAL A 62 -16.14 8.94 15.11
C VAL A 62 -14.88 9.78 14.90
N GLY A 63 -14.67 10.28 13.67
CA GLY A 63 -13.48 11.04 13.30
C GLY A 63 -12.34 10.20 12.69
N GLU A 64 -12.60 8.95 12.31
CA GLU A 64 -11.65 8.08 11.62
C GLU A 64 -11.65 8.29 10.10
N SER A 65 -10.48 8.31 9.46
CA SER A 65 -10.34 8.69 8.04
C SER A 65 -10.55 7.55 7.03
N THR A 66 -10.71 6.32 7.49
CA THR A 66 -10.69 5.13 6.64
C THR A 66 -11.80 5.11 5.60
N ALA A 67 -13.06 5.35 5.98
CA ALA A 67 -14.16 5.43 5.01
C ALA A 67 -13.89 6.49 3.91
N TRP A 68 -13.35 7.65 4.28
CA TRP A 68 -13.04 8.72 3.32
C TRP A 68 -11.92 8.34 2.37
N TYR A 69 -10.77 7.91 2.89
CA TYR A 69 -9.63 7.54 2.04
C TYR A 69 -9.94 6.35 1.13
N THR A 70 -10.74 5.40 1.63
CA THR A 70 -11.28 4.27 0.86
C THR A 70 -12.12 4.74 -0.33
N SER A 71 -12.99 5.72 -0.09
CA SER A 71 -13.92 6.21 -1.09
C SER A 71 -13.34 7.30 -1.97
N TYR A 72 -12.14 7.83 -1.67
CA TYR A 72 -11.62 9.09 -2.19
C TYR A 72 -11.68 9.20 -3.72
N TRP A 73 -11.05 8.25 -4.42
CA TRP A 73 -10.96 8.27 -5.89
C TRP A 73 -12.31 8.01 -6.55
N GLY A 74 -13.06 7.00 -6.11
CA GLY A 74 -14.40 6.71 -6.63
C GLY A 74 -15.40 7.85 -6.34
N PHE A 75 -15.25 8.52 -5.20
CA PHE A 75 -16.03 9.69 -4.85
C PHE A 75 -15.76 10.82 -5.84
N PHE A 76 -14.50 11.15 -6.11
CA PHE A 76 -14.17 12.21 -7.05
C PHE A 76 -14.50 11.88 -8.50
N ALA A 77 -14.38 10.62 -8.93
CA ALA A 77 -14.84 10.18 -10.25
C ALA A 77 -16.33 10.52 -10.46
N GLN A 78 -17.18 10.23 -9.48
CA GLN A 78 -18.62 10.45 -9.56
C GLN A 78 -19.01 11.91 -9.28
N TYR A 79 -18.42 12.52 -8.25
CA TYR A 79 -18.70 13.91 -7.86
C TYR A 79 -18.33 14.90 -8.97
N LEU A 80 -17.16 14.74 -9.61
CA LEU A 80 -16.73 15.62 -10.68
C LEU A 80 -17.53 15.38 -11.96
N SER A 81 -17.90 14.14 -12.25
CA SER A 81 -18.76 13.82 -13.40
C SER A 81 -20.17 14.38 -13.24
N GLU A 82 -20.74 14.33 -12.03
CA GLU A 82 -22.03 14.99 -11.76
C GLU A 82 -21.93 16.51 -11.93
N ARG A 83 -20.79 17.10 -11.55
CA ARG A 83 -20.60 18.56 -11.56
C ARG A 83 -20.25 19.12 -12.93
N PHE A 84 -19.42 18.43 -13.69
CA PHE A 84 -18.82 18.92 -14.94
C PHE A 84 -19.17 18.04 -16.15
N GLY A 85 -19.92 16.96 -15.98
CA GLY A 85 -20.15 15.99 -17.04
C GLY A 85 -18.84 15.34 -17.45
N GLU A 86 -18.54 15.40 -18.74
CA GLU A 86 -17.28 14.92 -19.31
C GLU A 86 -16.22 16.04 -19.44
N ASP A 87 -16.58 17.30 -19.13
CA ASP A 87 -15.71 18.46 -19.30
C ASP A 87 -14.75 18.66 -18.11
N TRP A 88 -14.07 17.60 -17.69
CA TRP A 88 -13.04 17.67 -16.65
C TRP A 88 -11.91 16.66 -16.86
N SER A 89 -10.75 16.97 -16.29
CA SER A 89 -9.65 16.04 -16.11
C SER A 89 -8.83 16.42 -14.87
N PHE A 90 -8.02 15.51 -14.35
CA PHE A 90 -6.97 15.90 -13.42
C PHE A 90 -5.82 16.63 -14.12
N SER A 91 -5.00 17.35 -13.34
CA SER A 91 -3.76 17.96 -13.85
C SER A 91 -2.80 16.90 -14.43
N PRO A 92 -1.88 17.28 -15.34
CA PRO A 92 -0.81 16.41 -15.81
C PRO A 92 -0.03 15.72 -14.68
N GLU A 93 0.38 16.47 -13.65
CA GLU A 93 1.14 15.95 -12.51
C GLU A 93 0.39 14.83 -11.78
N GLN A 94 -0.88 15.07 -11.43
CA GLN A 94 -1.72 14.07 -10.78
C GLN A 94 -2.02 12.87 -11.69
N SER A 95 -2.13 13.09 -13.01
CA SER A 95 -2.34 12.02 -13.98
C SER A 95 -1.13 11.08 -14.02
N LEU A 96 0.09 11.63 -14.07
CA LEU A 96 1.33 10.85 -14.01
C LEU A 96 1.40 10.02 -12.73
N LYS A 97 1.09 10.60 -11.56
CA LYS A 97 1.06 9.84 -10.29
C LYS A 97 0.17 8.61 -10.36
N LEU A 98 -1.06 8.77 -10.85
CA LEU A 98 -2.03 7.67 -10.94
C LEU A 98 -1.62 6.61 -11.99
N HIS A 99 -0.96 7.02 -13.08
CA HIS A 99 -0.37 6.09 -14.05
C HIS A 99 0.84 5.34 -13.47
N ALA A 100 1.62 5.98 -12.61
CA ALA A 100 2.73 5.37 -11.88
C ALA A 100 2.27 4.43 -10.75
N GLY A 101 0.95 4.32 -10.54
CA GLY A 101 0.37 3.53 -9.46
C GLY A 101 0.44 4.19 -8.08
N ASP A 102 0.73 5.49 -8.00
CA ASP A 102 0.60 6.27 -6.77
C ASP A 102 -0.87 6.67 -6.55
N THR A 103 -1.55 5.88 -5.73
CA THR A 103 -2.95 6.09 -5.31
C THR A 103 -3.05 6.78 -3.95
N THR A 104 -1.94 7.28 -3.40
CA THR A 104 -1.92 8.01 -2.14
C THR A 104 -2.88 9.19 -2.19
N VAL A 105 -3.75 9.32 -1.18
CA VAL A 105 -4.73 10.41 -1.11
C VAL A 105 -4.01 11.75 -0.96
N PRO A 106 -4.11 12.71 -1.91
CA PRO A 106 -3.43 13.99 -1.81
C PRO A 106 -4.12 14.95 -0.83
N VAL A 107 -3.35 15.85 -0.22
CA VAL A 107 -3.88 16.94 0.63
C VAL A 107 -4.68 17.94 -0.21
N GLN A 108 -4.26 18.17 -1.46
CA GLN A 108 -5.00 18.96 -2.43
C GLN A 108 -4.95 18.30 -3.80
N LEU A 109 -6.12 18.05 -4.38
CA LEU A 109 -6.30 17.48 -5.70
C LEU A 109 -6.57 18.57 -6.74
N LEU A 110 -5.74 18.65 -7.77
CA LEU A 110 -5.87 19.66 -8.83
C LEU A 110 -6.79 19.14 -9.95
N VAL A 111 -7.89 19.85 -10.16
CA VAL A 111 -8.93 19.51 -11.16
C VAL A 111 -8.98 20.61 -12.20
N ARG A 112 -8.96 20.23 -13.47
CA ARG A 112 -9.13 21.14 -14.61
C ARG A 112 -10.52 20.95 -15.20
N ALA A 113 -11.25 22.05 -15.36
CA ALA A 113 -12.53 22.06 -16.06
C ALA A 113 -12.79 23.44 -16.68
N PRO A 114 -13.40 23.56 -17.87
CA PRO A 114 -13.63 24.86 -18.52
C PRO A 114 -14.58 25.72 -17.68
N LYS A 115 -15.53 25.07 -17.01
CA LYS A 115 -16.54 25.69 -16.12
C LYS A 115 -16.08 25.75 -14.66
N ALA A 116 -14.80 25.50 -14.37
CA ALA A 116 -14.26 25.57 -13.01
C ALA A 116 -14.39 26.97 -12.39
N GLY A 117 -14.42 27.02 -11.05
CA GLY A 117 -14.57 28.27 -10.30
C GLY A 117 -13.26 28.97 -9.91
N ASN A 118 -12.08 28.43 -10.24
CA ASN A 118 -10.78 28.89 -9.73
C ASN A 118 -10.77 28.98 -8.19
N LYS A 119 -11.28 27.93 -7.52
CA LYS A 119 -11.49 27.93 -6.07
C LYS A 119 -11.07 26.63 -5.41
N LYS A 120 -10.62 26.75 -4.16
CA LYS A 120 -10.44 25.63 -3.24
C LYS A 120 -11.78 25.21 -2.66
N THR A 121 -12.01 23.90 -2.55
CA THR A 121 -13.13 23.34 -1.78
C THR A 121 -12.56 22.31 -0.81
N ASP A 122 -12.85 22.49 0.49
CA ASP A 122 -12.38 21.60 1.55
C ASP A 122 -13.26 20.37 1.71
N PHE A 123 -12.62 19.26 2.07
CA PHE A 123 -13.20 17.94 2.27
C PHE A 123 -12.69 17.36 3.60
N PRO A 124 -13.24 16.24 4.10
CA PRO A 124 -12.82 15.63 5.35
C PRO A 124 -11.31 15.36 5.44
N TYR A 125 -10.80 15.33 6.68
CA TYR A 125 -9.41 14.95 7.00
C TYR A 125 -8.33 15.79 6.30
N ASN A 126 -8.55 17.12 6.26
CA ASN A 126 -7.61 18.08 5.66
C ASN A 126 -7.30 17.81 4.18
N THR A 127 -8.25 17.21 3.46
CA THR A 127 -8.17 17.06 2.01
C THR A 127 -8.94 18.19 1.33
N SER A 128 -8.59 18.51 0.10
CA SER A 128 -9.27 19.54 -0.67
C SER A 128 -9.15 19.28 -2.16
N ILE A 129 -10.00 19.92 -2.96
CA ILE A 129 -9.76 20.07 -4.39
C ILE A 129 -9.50 21.55 -4.69
N PHE A 130 -8.70 21.79 -5.72
CA PHE A 130 -8.56 23.10 -6.34
C PHE A 130 -8.96 22.99 -7.80
N GLU A 131 -10.05 23.66 -8.17
CA GLU A 131 -10.62 23.61 -9.51
C GLU A 131 -10.15 24.80 -10.32
N THR A 132 -9.47 24.55 -11.43
CA THR A 132 -8.88 25.58 -12.28
C THR A 132 -9.48 25.56 -13.68
N ARG A 133 -9.73 26.74 -14.25
CA ARG A 133 -10.03 26.92 -15.67
C ARG A 133 -8.73 26.79 -16.46
N ALA A 134 -8.50 25.60 -16.98
CA ALA A 134 -7.33 25.28 -17.78
C ALA A 134 -7.69 24.22 -18.83
N THR A 135 -6.82 24.06 -19.83
CA THR A 135 -6.94 23.01 -20.84
C THR A 135 -6.94 21.64 -20.17
N LEU A 136 -7.93 20.83 -20.52
CA LEU A 136 -8.14 19.45 -20.08
C LEU A 136 -7.73 18.49 -21.19
N ALA A 137 -7.47 17.24 -20.83
CA ALA A 137 -7.11 16.19 -21.78
C ALA A 137 -8.28 15.90 -22.75
N GLN A 138 -8.03 15.90 -24.05
CA GLN A 138 -9.03 15.65 -25.09
C GLN A 138 -8.56 14.61 -26.10
N GLY A 139 -9.51 13.99 -26.80
CA GLY A 139 -9.20 13.04 -27.86
C GLY A 139 -8.31 11.90 -27.39
N ASP A 140 -7.17 11.74 -28.04
CA ASP A 140 -6.16 10.71 -27.78
C ASP A 140 -5.19 11.05 -26.63
N GLU A 141 -5.26 12.27 -26.09
CA GLU A 141 -4.58 12.67 -24.85
C GLU A 141 -5.36 12.25 -23.60
N LEU A 142 -6.63 11.87 -23.73
CA LEU A 142 -7.49 11.51 -22.60
C LEU A 142 -7.46 10.01 -22.34
N VAL A 143 -7.14 9.64 -21.11
CA VAL A 143 -7.28 8.27 -20.59
C VAL A 143 -8.33 8.25 -19.48
N VAL A 144 -9.34 7.39 -19.62
CA VAL A 144 -10.34 7.18 -18.57
C VAL A 144 -10.04 5.88 -17.83
N LYS A 145 -9.71 5.98 -16.53
CA LYS A 145 -9.41 4.83 -15.66
C LYS A 145 -10.32 4.87 -14.45
N GLU A 146 -11.18 3.86 -14.28
CA GLU A 146 -12.13 3.77 -13.16
C GLU A 146 -13.02 5.04 -13.01
N GLY A 147 -13.39 5.66 -14.13
CA GLY A 147 -14.15 6.91 -14.15
C GLY A 147 -13.32 8.18 -13.89
N LEU A 148 -12.04 8.05 -13.55
CA LEU A 148 -11.10 9.18 -13.48
C LEU A 148 -10.66 9.58 -14.88
N ARG A 149 -10.68 10.88 -15.15
CA ARG A 149 -10.29 11.47 -16.44
C ARG A 149 -8.87 12.03 -16.33
N LEU A 150 -7.92 11.37 -16.98
CA LEU A 150 -6.48 11.61 -16.84
C LEU A 150 -5.88 12.04 -18.18
N PHE A 151 -4.81 12.81 -18.14
CA PHE A 151 -3.93 12.93 -19.31
C PHE A 151 -3.23 11.59 -19.58
N SER A 152 -2.95 11.27 -20.84
CA SER A 152 -2.06 10.19 -21.24
C SER A 152 -0.66 10.44 -20.67
N VAL A 153 0.13 9.38 -20.53
CA VAL A 153 1.46 9.50 -19.92
C VAL A 153 2.34 10.40 -20.78
N GLU A 154 2.31 10.21 -22.10
CA GLU A 154 3.10 10.92 -23.08
C GLU A 154 2.78 12.41 -23.05
N GLU A 155 1.50 12.77 -23.10
CA GLU A 155 1.08 14.17 -23.07
C GLU A 155 1.39 14.81 -21.72
N ALA A 156 1.11 14.12 -20.61
CA ALA A 156 1.40 14.68 -19.30
C ALA A 156 2.91 14.92 -19.09
N LEU A 157 3.80 14.06 -19.60
CA LEU A 157 5.25 14.24 -19.52
C LEU A 157 5.77 15.46 -20.29
N THR A 158 5.10 15.86 -21.39
CA THR A 158 5.45 17.09 -22.11
C THR A 158 5.08 18.34 -21.29
N LEU A 159 3.96 18.27 -20.57
CA LEU A 159 3.36 19.40 -19.84
C LEU A 159 3.94 19.65 -18.44
N VAL A 160 4.42 18.62 -17.74
CA VAL A 160 4.89 18.80 -16.35
C VAL A 160 6.22 19.58 -16.27
N PRO A 161 6.40 20.40 -15.23
CA PRO A 161 7.64 21.15 -15.01
C PRO A 161 8.78 20.26 -14.51
N GLU A 162 10.01 20.76 -14.58
CA GLU A 162 11.20 20.09 -14.01
C GLU A 162 11.03 19.76 -12.51
N SER A 163 10.35 20.64 -11.76
CA SER A 163 10.08 20.43 -10.34
C SER A 163 9.27 19.16 -10.05
N PHE A 164 8.50 18.66 -11.02
CA PHE A 164 7.78 17.39 -10.87
C PHE A 164 8.76 16.22 -10.69
N PHE A 165 9.83 16.15 -11.47
CA PHE A 165 10.82 15.07 -11.42
C PHE A 165 11.63 15.09 -10.12
N LYS A 166 11.86 16.28 -9.55
CA LYS A 166 12.52 16.44 -8.25
C LYS A 166 11.61 16.03 -7.10
N ALA A 167 10.36 16.50 -7.11
CA ALA A 167 9.42 16.26 -6.02
C ALA A 167 8.77 14.88 -6.06
N ASN A 168 8.75 14.22 -7.24
CA ASN A 168 8.06 12.95 -7.47
C ASN A 168 8.95 12.00 -8.27
N ALA A 169 10.22 11.89 -7.85
CA ALA A 169 11.23 11.12 -8.58
C ALA A 169 10.82 9.66 -8.79
N THR A 170 10.24 9.02 -7.77
CA THR A 170 9.72 7.65 -7.86
C THR A 170 8.66 7.49 -8.95
N ASP A 171 7.70 8.42 -9.03
CA ASP A 171 6.62 8.38 -10.01
C ASP A 171 7.17 8.57 -11.44
N ALA A 172 8.04 9.56 -11.64
CA ALA A 172 8.66 9.83 -12.92
C ALA A 172 9.53 8.66 -13.41
N ARG A 173 10.39 8.11 -12.54
CA ARG A 173 11.25 6.96 -12.89
C ARG A 173 10.41 5.71 -13.20
N THR A 174 9.34 5.48 -12.45
CA THR A 174 8.41 4.37 -12.68
C THR A 174 7.81 4.42 -14.09
N LEU A 175 7.32 5.59 -14.49
CA LEU A 175 6.71 5.78 -15.81
C LEU A 175 7.72 5.65 -16.94
N LEU A 176 8.88 6.30 -16.82
CA LEU A 176 9.94 6.23 -17.82
C LEU A 176 10.48 4.80 -17.98
N ALA A 177 10.62 4.06 -16.88
CA ALA A 177 11.05 2.65 -16.92
C ALA A 177 10.01 1.73 -17.59
N SER A 178 8.74 2.09 -17.49
CA SER A 178 7.64 1.35 -18.12
C SER A 178 7.52 1.60 -19.64
N MET A 179 8.29 2.55 -20.19
CA MET A 179 8.28 2.86 -21.62
C MET A 179 9.26 1.97 -22.40
N PRO A 180 8.79 1.14 -23.35
CA PRO A 180 9.67 0.25 -24.11
C PRO A 180 10.52 1.00 -25.15
N ASP A 181 10.04 2.15 -25.64
CA ASP A 181 10.68 3.02 -26.62
C ASP A 181 10.11 4.46 -26.56
N ALA A 182 10.67 5.36 -27.37
CA ALA A 182 10.30 6.78 -27.38
C ALA A 182 9.14 7.13 -28.33
N SER A 183 8.56 6.19 -29.09
CA SER A 183 7.78 6.51 -30.30
C SER A 183 6.53 7.34 -30.01
N ALA A 184 5.71 6.91 -29.05
CA ALA A 184 4.48 7.62 -28.67
C ALA A 184 4.78 9.00 -28.06
N LEU A 185 5.85 9.08 -27.26
CA LEU A 185 6.32 10.33 -26.67
C LEU A 185 6.86 11.29 -27.74
N LEU A 186 7.62 10.78 -28.72
CA LEU A 186 8.19 11.55 -29.82
C LEU A 186 7.11 12.21 -30.68
N ALA A 187 6.01 11.51 -30.94
CA ALA A 187 4.88 12.09 -31.66
C ALA A 187 4.40 13.39 -30.98
N ARG A 188 4.21 13.37 -29.65
CA ARG A 188 3.81 14.55 -28.87
C ARG A 188 4.87 15.64 -28.85
N LEU A 189 6.13 15.28 -28.64
CA LEU A 189 7.23 16.23 -28.62
C LEU A 189 7.37 16.98 -29.96
N LEU A 190 7.13 16.30 -31.08
CA LEU A 190 7.20 16.87 -32.43
C LEU A 190 5.98 17.74 -32.76
N GLU A 191 4.75 17.30 -32.47
CA GLU A 191 3.53 18.07 -32.74
C GLU A 191 3.55 19.47 -32.10
N GLY A 192 4.06 19.57 -30.87
CA GLY A 192 4.14 20.85 -30.15
C GLY A 192 5.50 21.54 -30.18
N GLY A 193 6.51 20.99 -30.87
CA GLY A 193 7.88 21.53 -30.89
C GLY A 193 8.49 21.70 -29.48
N HIS A 194 8.22 20.75 -28.57
CA HIS A 194 8.49 20.86 -27.13
C HIS A 194 9.97 20.67 -26.76
N THR A 195 10.87 21.54 -27.26
CA THR A 195 12.33 21.42 -27.08
C THR A 195 12.78 21.29 -25.62
N ARG A 196 12.19 22.07 -24.72
CA ARG A 196 12.51 22.00 -23.28
C ARG A 196 12.09 20.68 -22.65
N ALA A 197 10.92 20.15 -23.03
CA ALA A 197 10.47 18.86 -22.53
C ALA A 197 11.32 17.72 -23.11
N ALA A 198 11.65 17.78 -24.40
CA ALA A 198 12.51 16.80 -25.05
C ALA A 198 13.89 16.72 -24.37
N GLY A 199 14.53 17.86 -24.11
CA GLY A 199 15.83 17.91 -23.45
C GLY A 199 15.80 17.36 -22.03
N ARG A 200 14.73 17.70 -21.29
CA ARG A 200 14.46 17.19 -19.95
C ARG A 200 14.25 15.67 -19.94
N LEU A 201 13.42 15.16 -20.84
CA LEU A 201 13.08 13.74 -20.91
C LEU A 201 14.26 12.90 -21.40
N ALA A 202 15.07 13.41 -22.33
CA ALA A 202 16.32 12.77 -22.72
C ALA A 202 17.26 12.59 -21.52
N GLY A 203 17.49 13.65 -20.75
CA GLY A 203 18.29 13.57 -19.52
C GLY A 203 17.69 12.60 -18.50
N ALA A 204 16.36 12.63 -18.33
CA ALA A 204 15.65 11.71 -17.44
C ALA A 204 15.77 10.23 -17.86
N PHE A 205 15.66 9.92 -19.15
CA PHE A 205 15.87 8.56 -19.66
C PHE A 205 17.32 8.11 -19.46
N ARG A 206 18.30 9.00 -19.64
CA ARG A 206 19.69 8.68 -19.38
C ARG A 206 19.94 8.38 -17.90
N ASN A 207 19.34 9.16 -17.00
CA ASN A 207 19.41 8.96 -15.54
C ASN A 207 18.94 7.56 -15.13
N ILE A 208 17.86 7.05 -15.74
CA ILE A 208 17.33 5.72 -15.43
C ILE A 208 18.00 4.57 -16.20
N GLY A 209 19.15 4.83 -16.84
CA GLY A 209 19.89 3.81 -17.57
C GLY A 209 19.33 3.46 -18.96
N SER A 210 18.58 4.35 -19.60
CA SER A 210 18.00 4.18 -20.94
C SER A 210 18.62 5.13 -21.98
N PRO A 211 19.95 5.11 -22.22
CA PRO A 211 20.61 6.05 -23.12
C PRO A 211 20.15 5.95 -24.57
N LEU A 212 19.76 4.75 -25.03
CA LEU A 212 19.24 4.56 -26.39
C LEU A 212 17.94 5.33 -26.63
N ILE A 213 17.05 5.37 -25.63
CA ILE A 213 15.80 6.15 -25.71
C ILE A 213 16.13 7.64 -25.68
N ALA A 214 17.05 8.06 -24.81
CA ALA A 214 17.52 9.45 -24.75
C ALA A 214 18.09 9.93 -26.09
N ASP A 215 18.97 9.13 -26.70
CA ASP A 215 19.61 9.46 -27.97
C ASP A 215 18.60 9.46 -29.13
N ALA A 216 17.61 8.56 -29.10
CA ALA A 216 16.50 8.56 -30.06
C ALA A 216 15.66 9.83 -29.97
N VAL A 217 15.37 10.32 -28.75
CA VAL A 217 14.65 11.58 -28.54
C VAL A 217 15.43 12.75 -29.13
N LEU A 218 16.72 12.89 -28.79
CA LEU A 218 17.56 14.01 -29.24
C LEU A 218 17.78 14.01 -30.76
N SER A 219 18.10 12.84 -31.34
CA SER A 219 18.37 12.71 -32.78
C SER A 219 17.13 12.96 -33.63
N THR A 220 15.96 12.47 -33.20
CA THR A 220 14.69 12.70 -33.91
C THR A 220 14.28 14.17 -33.87
N MET A 221 14.35 14.81 -32.70
CA MET A 221 14.06 16.24 -32.59
C MET A 221 15.01 17.09 -33.45
N LYS A 222 16.31 16.75 -33.47
CA LYS A 222 17.29 17.42 -34.33
C LYS A 222 16.99 17.22 -35.81
N ALA A 223 16.58 16.02 -36.23
CA ALA A 223 16.18 15.74 -37.60
C ALA A 223 14.96 16.57 -38.03
N ALA A 224 14.06 16.88 -37.09
CA ALA A 224 12.94 17.82 -37.27
C ALA A 224 13.35 19.30 -37.14
N SER A 225 14.65 19.62 -37.19
CA SER A 225 15.21 20.98 -37.09
C SER A 225 14.95 21.69 -35.76
N HIS A 226 14.73 20.95 -34.68
CA HIS A 226 14.65 21.50 -33.34
C HIS A 226 16.00 21.45 -32.62
N ASP A 227 16.42 22.58 -32.03
CA ASP A 227 17.59 22.63 -31.14
C ASP A 227 17.19 22.26 -29.72
N VAL A 228 17.68 21.12 -29.24
CA VAL A 228 17.34 20.55 -27.93
C VAL A 228 18.59 20.49 -27.07
N ARG A 229 18.51 21.09 -25.88
CA ARG A 229 19.56 21.00 -24.86
C ARG A 229 19.18 19.96 -23.82
N GLU A 230 19.96 18.90 -23.74
CA GLU A 230 19.78 17.85 -22.73
C GLU A 230 19.99 18.41 -21.31
N LEU A 231 19.10 18.05 -20.39
CA LEU A 231 19.15 18.42 -18.98
C LEU A 231 18.59 17.27 -18.15
N ASP A 232 19.36 16.75 -17.19
CA ASP A 232 18.85 15.78 -16.21
C ASP A 232 17.99 16.53 -15.16
N PRO A 233 16.68 16.20 -15.04
CA PRO A 233 15.81 16.86 -14.08
C PRO A 233 15.85 16.27 -12.68
N PHE A 234 16.51 15.12 -12.47
CA PHE A 234 16.59 14.48 -11.16
C PHE A 234 17.70 15.11 -10.30
N ALA A 235 17.50 15.10 -8.98
CA ALA A 235 18.54 15.53 -8.03
C ALA A 235 19.65 14.48 -7.84
N GLU A 236 19.32 13.21 -8.11
CA GLU A 236 20.16 12.05 -7.83
C GLU A 236 20.23 11.15 -9.06
N SER A 237 21.39 10.50 -9.24
CA SER A 237 21.56 9.46 -10.24
C SER A 237 21.24 8.10 -9.62
N VAL A 238 20.19 7.44 -10.12
CA VAL A 238 19.78 6.11 -9.64
C VAL A 238 19.88 5.13 -10.80
N HIS A 239 20.83 4.22 -10.71
CA HIS A 239 20.96 3.11 -11.65
C HIS A 239 20.22 1.91 -11.08
N PHE A 240 19.11 1.53 -11.69
CA PHE A 240 18.44 0.26 -11.39
C PHE A 240 18.49 -0.63 -12.62
N LEU A 241 18.53 -1.95 -12.39
CA LEU A 241 18.46 -2.94 -13.46
C LEU A 241 17.09 -2.85 -14.12
N ASN A 242 17.07 -2.49 -15.40
CA ASN A 242 15.86 -2.50 -16.20
C ASN A 242 15.37 -3.95 -16.31
N VAL A 243 14.18 -4.24 -15.77
CA VAL A 243 13.62 -5.61 -15.66
C VAL A 243 13.03 -6.10 -16.99
N GLY A 244 13.28 -5.38 -18.08
CA GLY A 244 12.76 -5.70 -19.40
C GLY A 244 11.37 -5.11 -19.64
N ARG A 245 10.95 -5.16 -20.90
CA ARG A 245 9.82 -4.39 -21.46
C ARG A 245 8.42 -4.78 -20.95
N ALA A 246 8.28 -5.78 -20.09
CA ALA A 246 6.99 -6.41 -19.77
C ALA A 246 6.50 -6.21 -18.33
N ALA A 247 7.26 -5.55 -17.46
CA ALA A 247 6.87 -5.38 -16.06
C ALA A 247 5.84 -4.24 -15.89
N SER A 248 4.81 -4.45 -15.06
CA SER A 248 3.81 -3.42 -14.79
C SER A 248 4.41 -2.22 -14.04
N PRO A 249 3.81 -1.02 -14.13
CA PRO A 249 4.30 0.16 -13.40
C PRO A 249 4.42 -0.08 -11.89
N HIS A 250 3.57 -0.95 -11.33
CA HIS A 250 3.63 -1.28 -9.91
C HIS A 250 4.91 -2.05 -9.52
N VAL A 251 5.40 -2.94 -10.39
CA VAL A 251 6.67 -3.64 -10.19
C VAL A 251 7.85 -2.65 -10.23
N HIS A 252 7.85 -1.77 -11.23
CA HIS A 252 8.86 -0.71 -11.30
C HIS A 252 8.84 0.18 -10.06
N ARG A 253 7.65 0.55 -9.57
CA ARG A 253 7.50 1.35 -8.36
C ARG A 253 8.15 0.73 -7.13
N ILE A 254 7.91 -0.57 -6.86
CA ILE A 254 8.51 -1.20 -5.68
C ILE A 254 10.03 -1.34 -5.81
N ARG A 255 10.54 -1.58 -7.02
CA ARG A 255 11.99 -1.68 -7.28
C ARG A 255 12.68 -0.31 -7.14
N VAL A 256 12.07 0.75 -7.66
CA VAL A 256 12.57 2.12 -7.50
C VAL A 256 12.58 2.50 -6.01
N LYS A 257 11.51 2.20 -5.27
CA LYS A 257 11.47 2.40 -3.81
C LYS A 257 12.58 1.62 -3.11
N TRP A 258 12.79 0.36 -3.48
CA TRP A 258 13.85 -0.46 -2.90
C TRP A 258 15.22 0.18 -3.05
N VAL A 259 15.58 0.58 -4.27
CA VAL A 259 16.89 1.19 -4.55
C VAL A 259 17.02 2.54 -3.86
N ALA A 260 15.99 3.40 -3.92
CA ALA A 260 16.03 4.74 -3.35
C ALA A 260 16.15 4.73 -1.81
N MET A 261 15.56 3.74 -1.14
CA MET A 261 15.55 3.66 0.33
C MET A 261 16.70 2.81 0.91
N ARG A 262 17.42 2.07 0.06
CA ARG A 262 18.43 1.09 0.47
C ARG A 262 19.50 1.67 1.39
N GLU A 263 20.15 2.75 0.97
CA GLU A 263 21.28 3.34 1.72
C GLU A 263 20.82 3.98 3.03
N GLU A 264 19.61 4.55 3.05
CA GLU A 264 19.01 5.09 4.29
C GLU A 264 18.74 3.99 5.31
N VAL A 265 18.30 2.81 4.88
CA VAL A 265 18.17 1.64 5.76
C VAL A 265 19.54 1.21 6.31
N ILE A 266 20.55 1.12 5.45
CA ILE A 266 21.91 0.74 5.84
C ILE A 266 22.49 1.69 6.89
N GLY A 267 22.25 2.99 6.73
CA GLY A 267 22.73 4.03 7.66
C GLY A 267 22.01 4.06 9.01
N HIS A 268 20.79 3.52 9.10
CA HIS A 268 19.93 3.70 10.28
C HIS A 268 19.50 2.42 10.99
N PHE A 269 19.67 1.25 10.38
CA PHE A 269 19.40 -0.03 11.02
C PHE A 269 20.71 -0.68 11.53
N PRO A 270 20.71 -1.29 12.74
CA PRO A 270 21.92 -1.86 13.34
C PRO A 270 22.65 -2.88 12.44
N ALA A 271 23.98 -2.76 12.33
CA ALA A 271 24.85 -3.67 11.56
C ALA A 271 24.82 -5.09 12.13
N ALA A 272 24.51 -6.08 11.29
CA ALA A 272 24.38 -7.48 11.71
C ALA A 272 25.70 -8.02 12.29
N PRO A 273 25.65 -8.72 13.45
CA PRO A 273 26.81 -9.42 13.96
C PRO A 273 27.19 -10.59 13.03
N PRO A 274 28.40 -11.14 13.14
CA PRO A 274 28.72 -12.41 12.50
C PRO A 274 27.73 -13.50 12.91
N ILE A 275 27.24 -14.26 11.94
CA ILE A 275 26.29 -15.35 12.16
C ILE A 275 26.97 -16.43 13.02
N THR A 276 26.50 -16.57 14.25
CA THR A 276 26.94 -17.60 15.21
C THR A 276 25.68 -18.28 15.75
N ASN A 277 25.03 -19.07 14.90
CA ASN A 277 23.71 -19.58 15.21
C ASN A 277 23.80 -20.99 15.79
N ASP A 278 23.61 -21.09 17.10
CA ASP A 278 23.08 -22.32 17.69
C ASP A 278 21.59 -22.38 17.36
N VAL A 279 21.26 -23.21 16.36
CA VAL A 279 19.89 -23.35 15.83
C VAL A 279 18.92 -23.76 16.95
N GLU A 280 19.32 -24.70 17.80
CA GLU A 280 18.44 -25.20 18.86
C GLU A 280 18.25 -24.16 19.96
N ALA A 281 19.32 -23.45 20.36
CA ALA A 281 19.19 -22.35 21.32
C ALA A 281 18.33 -21.20 20.79
N TYR A 282 18.43 -20.89 19.49
CA TYR A 282 17.57 -19.87 18.86
C TYR A 282 16.10 -20.28 18.93
N LEU A 283 15.79 -21.52 18.52
CA LEU A 283 14.42 -22.01 18.47
C LEU A 283 13.82 -22.14 19.87
N ALA A 284 14.61 -22.58 20.86
CA ALA A 284 14.18 -22.59 22.27
C ALA A 284 13.83 -21.18 22.75
N ALA A 285 14.68 -20.20 22.46
CA ALA A 285 14.44 -18.82 22.87
C ALA A 285 13.28 -18.15 22.10
N MET A 286 13.00 -18.60 20.87
CA MET A 286 11.80 -18.26 20.11
C MET A 286 10.55 -18.85 20.79
N ASP A 287 10.59 -20.11 21.21
CA ASP A 287 9.49 -20.78 21.91
C ASP A 287 9.18 -20.11 23.27
N GLU A 288 10.21 -19.63 23.99
CA GLU A 288 10.07 -18.90 25.26
C GLU A 288 9.36 -17.54 25.10
N ILE A 289 9.63 -16.80 24.01
CA ILE A 289 9.02 -15.48 23.79
C ILE A 289 7.63 -15.53 23.16
N TYR A 290 7.16 -16.70 22.71
CA TYR A 290 5.92 -16.87 21.96
C TYR A 290 4.71 -16.16 22.59
N VAL A 291 4.48 -16.30 23.90
CA VAL A 291 3.31 -15.70 24.56
C VAL A 291 3.33 -14.18 24.43
N THR A 292 4.51 -13.58 24.59
CA THR A 292 4.71 -12.12 24.46
C THR A 292 4.55 -11.67 23.01
N ASP A 293 5.11 -12.43 22.06
CA ASP A 293 4.97 -12.18 20.63
C ASP A 293 3.50 -12.22 20.18
N ALA A 294 2.77 -13.28 20.54
CA ALA A 294 1.37 -13.45 20.21
C ALA A 294 0.50 -12.35 20.83
N TYR A 295 0.72 -12.01 22.11
CA TYR A 295 -0.03 -10.97 22.79
C TYR A 295 0.09 -9.63 22.06
N HIS A 296 1.31 -9.17 21.80
CA HIS A 296 1.51 -7.87 21.16
C HIS A 296 1.09 -7.89 19.69
N SER A 297 1.43 -8.93 18.95
CA SER A 297 1.10 -9.06 17.53
C SER A 297 -0.41 -9.10 17.29
N LEU A 298 -1.18 -9.80 18.11
CA LEU A 298 -2.66 -9.83 17.99
C LEU A 298 -3.29 -8.51 18.47
N SER A 299 -2.79 -7.94 19.56
CA SER A 299 -3.36 -6.71 20.12
C SER A 299 -3.14 -5.49 19.22
N ILE A 300 -2.03 -5.43 18.46
CA ILE A 300 -1.80 -4.39 17.44
C ILE A 300 -2.91 -4.38 16.37
N GLU A 301 -3.45 -5.55 16.03
CA GLU A 301 -4.55 -5.72 15.08
C GLU A 301 -5.93 -5.50 15.73
N GLY A 302 -5.99 -5.25 17.04
CA GLY A 302 -7.21 -4.94 17.78
C GLY A 302 -7.95 -6.13 18.39
N TYR A 303 -7.35 -7.32 18.37
CA TYR A 303 -7.88 -8.48 19.11
C TYR A 303 -7.75 -8.27 20.62
N ARG A 304 -8.70 -8.81 21.39
CA ARG A 304 -8.68 -8.74 22.86
C ARG A 304 -8.23 -10.09 23.43
N VAL A 305 -6.93 -10.29 23.50
CA VAL A 305 -6.32 -11.53 23.99
C VAL A 305 -5.58 -11.30 25.30
N SER A 306 -5.60 -12.29 26.19
CA SER A 306 -4.79 -12.29 27.42
C SER A 306 -3.67 -13.33 27.32
N PRO A 307 -2.56 -13.18 28.08
CA PRO A 307 -1.53 -14.21 28.15
C PRO A 307 -2.07 -15.59 28.52
N GLU A 308 -3.05 -15.65 29.43
CA GLU A 308 -3.68 -16.91 29.87
C GLU A 308 -4.48 -17.58 28.74
N LEU A 309 -5.17 -16.79 27.91
CA LEU A 309 -5.88 -17.32 26.75
C LEU A 309 -4.89 -17.89 25.73
N ILE A 310 -3.81 -17.16 25.46
CA ILE A 310 -2.75 -17.59 24.53
C ILE A 310 -2.12 -18.89 25.02
N GLU A 311 -1.84 -18.99 26.33
CA GLU A 311 -1.25 -20.18 26.92
C GLU A 311 -2.19 -21.40 26.86
N LYS A 312 -3.48 -21.23 27.13
CA LYS A 312 -4.49 -22.30 26.97
C LYS A 312 -4.58 -22.81 25.54
N VAL A 313 -4.52 -21.89 24.57
CA VAL A 313 -4.55 -22.23 23.15
C VAL A 313 -3.29 -22.97 22.72
N ARG A 314 -2.13 -22.57 23.28
CA ARG A 314 -0.82 -23.20 23.07
C ARG A 314 -0.78 -24.63 23.63
N SER A 315 -1.28 -24.83 24.85
CA SER A 315 -1.27 -26.14 25.52
C SER A 315 -2.28 -27.14 24.93
N GLY A 316 -3.26 -26.65 24.16
CA GLY A 316 -4.33 -27.48 23.60
C GLY A 316 -5.51 -27.68 24.56
N ASP A 317 -5.50 -27.04 25.73
CA ASP A 317 -6.57 -27.11 26.75
C ASP A 317 -7.75 -26.18 26.45
N TRP A 318 -7.85 -25.69 25.21
CA TRP A 318 -8.94 -24.82 24.77
C TRP A 318 -10.12 -25.66 24.24
N ASN A 319 -11.32 -25.41 24.78
CA ASN A 319 -12.55 -26.06 24.35
C ASN A 319 -13.40 -25.12 23.47
N PRO A 320 -13.51 -25.36 22.15
CA PRO A 320 -14.35 -24.57 21.23
C PRO A 320 -15.86 -24.73 21.47
N ASP A 321 -16.30 -25.84 22.08
CA ASP A 321 -17.72 -26.16 22.27
C ASP A 321 -18.32 -25.50 23.53
N ALA A 322 -17.49 -24.77 24.30
CA ALA A 322 -17.98 -23.96 25.39
C ALA A 322 -18.81 -22.78 24.86
N VAL A 323 -19.96 -22.49 25.49
CA VAL A 323 -20.79 -21.33 25.14
C VAL A 323 -19.99 -20.05 25.43
N MET A 324 -19.41 -19.47 24.39
CA MET A 324 -18.72 -18.19 24.42
C MET A 324 -19.51 -17.16 23.64
N GLU A 325 -19.40 -15.89 24.04
CA GLU A 325 -19.86 -14.78 23.20
C GLU A 325 -19.08 -14.77 21.88
N ASP A 326 -19.75 -14.43 20.76
CA ASP A 326 -19.18 -14.46 19.40
C ASP A 326 -17.81 -13.73 19.31
N ARG A 327 -17.64 -12.63 20.04
CA ARG A 327 -16.39 -11.86 20.07
C ARG A 327 -15.26 -12.62 20.76
N ALA A 328 -15.52 -13.24 21.90
CA ALA A 328 -14.53 -14.02 22.64
C ALA A 328 -14.10 -15.26 21.83
N MET A 329 -15.04 -15.87 21.11
CA MET A 329 -14.75 -16.96 20.18
C MET A 329 -13.84 -16.50 19.03
N ARG A 330 -14.09 -15.33 18.42
CA ARG A 330 -13.22 -14.75 17.39
C ARG A 330 -11.81 -14.48 17.91
N ASP A 331 -11.67 -13.88 19.10
CA ASP A 331 -10.37 -13.57 19.71
C ASP A 331 -9.58 -14.87 20.01
N ALA A 332 -10.25 -15.91 20.52
CA ALA A 332 -9.64 -17.22 20.77
C ALA A 332 -9.18 -17.93 19.48
N LEU A 333 -10.01 -17.91 18.43
CA LEU A 333 -9.65 -18.47 17.12
C LEU A 333 -8.48 -17.73 16.48
N ALA A 334 -8.38 -16.42 16.67
CA ALA A 334 -7.23 -15.64 16.21
C ALA A 334 -5.95 -16.02 16.94
N ALA A 335 -6.01 -16.22 18.27
CA ALA A 335 -4.89 -16.75 19.04
C ALA A 335 -4.47 -18.15 18.57
N ARG A 336 -5.45 -19.03 18.28
CA ARG A 336 -5.19 -20.39 17.78
C ARG A 336 -4.53 -20.39 16.41
N GLY A 337 -5.05 -19.59 15.49
CA GLY A 337 -4.45 -19.42 14.17
C GLY A 337 -3.03 -18.86 14.26
N TYR A 338 -2.80 -17.90 15.15
CA TYR A 338 -1.46 -17.37 15.36
C TYR A 338 -0.47 -18.42 15.87
N TRP A 339 -0.88 -19.30 16.79
CA TRP A 339 -0.08 -20.45 17.23
C TRP A 339 0.26 -21.39 16.07
N GLU A 340 -0.74 -21.77 15.27
CA GLU A 340 -0.53 -22.68 14.14
C GLU A 340 0.40 -22.06 13.09
N ALA A 341 0.25 -20.76 12.81
CA ALA A 341 1.17 -20.04 11.93
C ALA A 341 2.59 -19.95 12.53
N PHE A 342 2.73 -19.68 13.83
CA PHE A 342 4.01 -19.60 14.51
C PHE A 342 4.80 -20.92 14.39
N GLN A 343 4.13 -22.07 14.49
CA GLN A 343 4.78 -23.38 14.28
C GLN A 343 5.31 -23.55 12.86
N VAL A 344 4.57 -23.11 11.84
CA VAL A 344 5.07 -23.15 10.45
C VAL A 344 6.24 -22.18 10.27
N VAL A 345 6.16 -20.99 10.85
CA VAL A 345 7.24 -19.99 10.78
C VAL A 345 8.49 -20.46 11.52
N ARG A 346 8.35 -21.24 12.60
CA ARG A 346 9.46 -21.85 13.33
C ARG A 346 10.30 -22.76 12.44
N GLU A 347 9.67 -23.52 11.55
CA GLU A 347 10.37 -24.34 10.56
C GLU A 347 11.05 -23.49 9.47
N SER A 348 10.44 -22.37 9.07
CA SER A 348 11.08 -21.39 8.19
C SER A 348 12.31 -20.74 8.86
N ALA A 349 12.22 -20.41 10.15
CA ALA A 349 13.33 -19.88 10.95
C ALA A 349 14.47 -20.90 11.05
N ARG A 350 14.17 -22.17 11.35
CA ARG A 350 15.15 -23.26 11.31
C ARG A 350 15.88 -23.32 9.97
N ALA A 351 15.14 -23.32 8.87
CA ALA A 351 15.71 -23.44 7.53
C ALA A 351 16.69 -22.31 7.19
N VAL A 352 16.37 -21.05 7.55
CA VAL A 352 17.30 -19.93 7.30
C VAL A 352 18.50 -19.94 8.25
N LEU A 353 18.33 -20.40 9.49
CA LEU A 353 19.45 -20.58 10.43
C LEU A 353 20.42 -21.68 9.95
N GLU A 354 19.91 -22.70 9.25
CA GLU A 354 20.67 -23.76 8.58
C GLU A 354 21.28 -23.32 7.23
N GLY A 355 21.14 -22.04 6.87
CA GLY A 355 21.79 -21.45 5.70
C GLY A 355 21.00 -21.52 4.40
N LYS A 356 19.69 -21.83 4.43
CA LYS A 356 18.83 -21.67 3.25
C LYS A 356 18.63 -20.19 2.91
N ASP A 357 18.49 -19.89 1.62
CA ASP A 357 18.25 -18.52 1.18
C ASP A 357 16.92 -18.01 1.74
N PRO A 358 16.90 -16.87 2.46
CA PRO A 358 15.68 -16.38 3.08
C PRO A 358 14.64 -15.86 2.08
N GLY A 359 15.05 -15.45 0.88
CA GLY A 359 14.13 -15.08 -0.20
C GLY A 359 13.39 -16.31 -0.75
N GLU A 360 14.08 -17.44 -0.95
CA GLU A 360 13.47 -18.72 -1.31
C GLU A 360 12.51 -19.23 -0.22
N ILE A 361 12.89 -19.10 1.06
CA ILE A 361 12.02 -19.48 2.18
C ILE A 361 10.76 -18.61 2.22
N ALA A 362 10.89 -17.29 2.03
CA ALA A 362 9.74 -16.40 1.97
C ALA A 362 8.78 -16.77 0.81
N GLU A 363 9.32 -17.05 -0.38
CA GLU A 363 8.52 -17.48 -1.54
C GLU A 363 7.71 -18.75 -1.25
N ARG A 364 8.37 -19.75 -0.67
CA ARG A 364 7.78 -21.06 -0.38
C ARG A 364 6.72 -20.98 0.71
N ASP A 365 6.98 -20.23 1.78
CA ASP A 365 6.25 -20.40 3.04
C ASP A 365 5.25 -19.29 3.37
N LEU A 366 5.32 -18.10 2.76
CA LEU A 366 4.40 -16.99 3.06
C LEU A 366 2.92 -17.39 2.95
N ALA A 367 2.57 -18.15 1.90
CA ALA A 367 1.21 -18.65 1.70
C ALA A 367 0.84 -19.75 2.71
N ALA A 368 1.80 -20.52 3.23
CA ALA A 368 1.56 -21.50 4.27
C ALA A 368 1.32 -20.83 5.64
N TRP A 369 2.10 -19.79 5.98
CA TRP A 369 1.90 -19.00 7.20
C TRP A 369 0.50 -18.40 7.24
N HIS A 370 0.08 -17.78 6.13
CA HIS A 370 -1.26 -17.19 6.01
C HIS A 370 -2.36 -18.26 6.15
N ARG A 371 -2.26 -19.39 5.45
CA ARG A 371 -3.24 -20.48 5.56
C ARG A 371 -3.36 -21.01 6.99
N ALA A 372 -2.24 -21.26 7.67
CA ALA A 372 -2.24 -21.71 9.06
C ALA A 372 -2.88 -20.67 10.00
N MET A 373 -2.65 -19.38 9.75
CA MET A 373 -3.23 -18.29 10.54
C MET A 373 -4.77 -18.25 10.51
N PHE A 374 -5.39 -18.66 9.41
CA PHE A 374 -6.83 -18.56 9.22
C PHE A 374 -7.56 -19.91 9.24
N ALA A 375 -6.85 -21.04 9.18
CA ALA A 375 -7.43 -22.38 9.19
C ALA A 375 -8.41 -22.62 10.37
N PRO A 376 -8.12 -22.21 11.62
CA PRO A 376 -9.07 -22.38 12.72
C PRO A 376 -10.38 -21.62 12.53
N SER A 377 -10.31 -20.39 12.01
CA SER A 377 -11.51 -19.57 11.76
C SER A 377 -12.37 -20.12 10.62
N VAL A 378 -11.76 -20.77 9.64
CA VAL A 378 -12.46 -21.46 8.55
C VAL A 378 -13.08 -22.77 9.05
N ALA A 379 -12.34 -23.55 9.84
CA ALA A 379 -12.83 -24.80 10.43
C ALA A 379 -14.05 -24.56 11.33
N ALA A 380 -14.06 -23.45 12.07
CA ALA A 380 -15.19 -23.03 12.90
C ALA A 380 -16.36 -22.42 12.11
N GLY A 381 -16.27 -22.32 10.78
CA GLY A 381 -17.33 -21.75 9.92
C GLY A 381 -17.49 -20.23 10.02
N ILE A 382 -16.59 -19.53 10.73
CA ILE A 382 -16.60 -18.07 10.88
C ILE A 382 -16.13 -17.39 9.58
N LEU A 383 -15.16 -17.98 8.90
CA LEU A 383 -14.66 -17.51 7.61
C LEU A 383 -14.96 -18.52 6.51
N ASN A 384 -15.20 -17.99 5.30
CA ASN A 384 -15.36 -18.83 4.12
C ASN A 384 -14.01 -19.45 3.71
N SER A 385 -14.00 -20.71 3.26
CA SER A 385 -12.78 -21.42 2.83
C SER A 385 -12.03 -20.74 1.69
N THR A 386 -12.71 -19.93 0.87
CA THR A 386 -12.09 -19.06 -0.14
C THR A 386 -11.08 -18.05 0.43
N GLN A 387 -11.15 -17.74 1.73
CA GLN A 387 -10.15 -16.91 2.41
C GLN A 387 -8.76 -17.58 2.46
N LEU A 388 -8.69 -18.90 2.29
CA LEU A 388 -7.43 -19.65 2.24
C LEU A 388 -6.83 -19.75 0.82
N ALA A 389 -7.48 -19.15 -0.18
CA ALA A 389 -7.09 -19.26 -1.59
C ALA A 389 -5.84 -18.44 -1.96
N GLY A 390 -5.24 -17.71 -1.01
CA GLY A 390 -4.04 -16.90 -1.22
C GLY A 390 -4.34 -15.41 -1.31
N TYR A 391 -3.84 -14.76 -2.36
CA TYR A 391 -3.98 -13.31 -2.52
C TYR A 391 -5.44 -12.87 -2.65
N ARG A 392 -5.71 -11.66 -2.16
CA ARG A 392 -7.05 -11.09 -2.16
C ARG A 392 -7.59 -10.89 -3.58
N ASN A 393 -8.90 -11.03 -3.71
CA ASN A 393 -9.65 -10.76 -4.93
C ASN A 393 -10.55 -9.52 -4.82
N GLY A 394 -10.32 -8.69 -3.78
CA GLY A 394 -11.05 -7.44 -3.55
C GLY A 394 -10.14 -6.34 -3.01
N PRO A 395 -10.60 -5.08 -3.04
CA PRO A 395 -9.86 -3.97 -2.45
C PRO A 395 -9.82 -4.08 -0.92
N VAL A 396 -8.73 -3.57 -0.34
CA VAL A 396 -8.51 -3.48 1.11
C VAL A 396 -7.94 -2.11 1.43
N TYR A 397 -8.12 -1.67 2.67
CA TYR A 397 -7.74 -0.35 3.12
C TYR A 397 -7.12 -0.43 4.50
N ILE A 398 -6.12 0.43 4.74
CA ILE A 398 -5.40 0.47 6.00
C ILE A 398 -6.04 1.53 6.89
N ARG A 399 -6.30 1.13 8.14
CA ARG A 399 -6.94 1.98 9.13
C ARG A 399 -6.10 3.24 9.37
N GLY A 400 -6.66 4.43 9.18
CA GLY A 400 -6.00 5.71 9.45
C GLY A 400 -4.88 6.13 8.48
N SER A 401 -4.57 5.37 7.44
CA SER A 401 -3.46 5.66 6.51
C SER A 401 -3.94 6.34 5.22
N ARG A 402 -3.19 7.31 4.69
CA ARG A 402 -3.43 7.87 3.35
C ARG A 402 -2.93 6.95 2.22
N HIS A 403 -2.11 5.96 2.55
CA HIS A 403 -1.70 4.93 1.61
C HIS A 403 -2.89 4.04 1.27
N VAL A 404 -3.15 3.92 -0.04
CA VAL A 404 -4.12 2.95 -0.55
C VAL A 404 -3.32 1.76 -1.06
N PRO A 405 -3.51 0.56 -0.49
CA PRO A 405 -2.86 -0.65 -0.99
C PRO A 405 -3.02 -0.85 -2.49
N MET A 406 -2.07 -1.58 -3.07
CA MET A 406 -2.03 -1.83 -4.52
C MET A 406 -3.33 -2.45 -5.05
N SER A 407 -3.61 -2.37 -6.36
CA SER A 407 -4.79 -3.07 -6.90
C SER A 407 -4.63 -4.60 -6.81
N VAL A 408 -5.73 -5.33 -6.98
CA VAL A 408 -5.72 -6.81 -6.97
C VAL A 408 -4.83 -7.36 -8.09
N GLU A 409 -4.80 -6.69 -9.24
CA GLU A 409 -3.97 -7.02 -10.38
C GLU A 409 -2.49 -6.78 -10.04
N ALA A 410 -2.19 -5.60 -9.48
CA ALA A 410 -0.84 -5.22 -9.09
C ALA A 410 -0.22 -6.16 -8.04
N VAL A 411 -1.02 -6.69 -7.10
CA VAL A 411 -0.54 -7.67 -6.11
C VAL A 411 0.07 -8.91 -6.79
N ARG A 412 -0.54 -9.39 -7.88
CA ARG A 412 -0.08 -10.61 -8.58
C ARG A 412 1.28 -10.42 -9.25
N ASP A 413 1.58 -9.21 -9.68
CA ASP A 413 2.88 -8.87 -10.27
C ASP A 413 3.92 -8.51 -9.20
N CYS A 414 3.50 -7.80 -8.15
CA CYS A 414 4.42 -7.23 -7.16
C CYS A 414 4.91 -8.23 -6.12
N MET A 415 4.14 -9.27 -5.79
CA MET A 415 4.60 -10.28 -4.84
C MET A 415 5.79 -11.11 -5.36
N PRO A 416 5.79 -11.62 -6.61
CA PRO A 416 7.00 -12.21 -7.21
C PRO A 416 8.19 -11.25 -7.22
N ALA A 417 7.96 -9.99 -7.58
CA ALA A 417 9.03 -8.99 -7.59
C ALA A 417 9.58 -8.67 -6.18
N LEU A 418 8.75 -8.70 -5.13
CA LEU A 418 9.23 -8.63 -3.75
C LEU A 418 10.13 -9.83 -3.40
N VAL A 419 9.75 -11.05 -3.80
CA VAL A 419 10.58 -12.24 -3.60
C VAL A 419 11.92 -12.12 -4.32
N GLU A 420 11.92 -11.66 -5.57
CA GLU A 420 13.15 -11.41 -6.33
C GLU A 420 14.06 -10.40 -5.60
N LEU A 421 13.50 -9.29 -5.13
CA LEU A 421 14.24 -8.30 -4.35
C LEU A 421 14.83 -8.87 -3.05
N LEU A 422 14.11 -9.77 -2.37
CA LEU A 422 14.61 -10.43 -1.16
C LEU A 422 15.80 -11.37 -1.45
N LYS A 423 15.75 -12.09 -2.59
CA LYS A 423 16.82 -12.99 -3.05
C LYS A 423 18.05 -12.23 -3.53
N GLU A 424 17.84 -11.14 -4.26
CA GLU A 424 18.91 -10.30 -4.83
C GLU A 424 19.61 -9.44 -3.78
N GLU A 425 18.90 -9.03 -2.71
CA GLU A 425 19.48 -8.15 -1.70
C GLU A 425 20.60 -8.85 -0.93
N THR A 426 21.74 -8.17 -0.83
CA THR A 426 22.97 -8.71 -0.21
C THR A 426 23.16 -8.21 1.22
N ASP A 427 22.53 -7.10 1.61
CA ASP A 427 22.60 -6.55 2.95
C ASP A 427 21.41 -7.03 3.81
N PRO A 428 21.64 -7.84 4.87
CA PRO A 428 20.57 -8.35 5.71
C PRO A 428 19.72 -7.25 6.37
N ARG A 429 20.29 -6.07 6.63
CA ARG A 429 19.54 -4.94 7.23
C ARG A 429 18.45 -4.46 6.28
N VAL A 430 18.80 -4.34 5.00
CA VAL A 430 17.86 -3.95 3.94
C VAL A 430 16.79 -5.01 3.80
N ARG A 431 17.18 -6.29 3.78
CA ARG A 431 16.23 -7.41 3.69
C ARG A 431 15.19 -7.40 4.83
N VAL A 432 15.61 -7.11 6.06
CA VAL A 432 14.69 -7.00 7.22
C VAL A 432 13.71 -5.84 7.06
N VAL A 433 14.20 -4.62 6.85
CA VAL A 433 13.35 -3.42 6.86
C VAL A 433 12.51 -3.31 5.58
N MET A 434 13.14 -3.49 4.41
CA MET A 434 12.45 -3.37 3.13
C MET A 434 11.53 -4.56 2.87
N GLY A 435 11.89 -5.76 3.33
CA GLY A 435 11.01 -6.93 3.28
C GLY A 435 9.72 -6.69 4.04
N HIS A 436 9.82 -6.16 5.27
CA HIS A 436 8.65 -5.74 6.04
C HIS A 436 7.83 -4.66 5.32
N PHE A 437 8.48 -3.55 4.96
CA PHE A 437 7.82 -2.38 4.41
C PHE A 437 7.10 -2.68 3.08
N ILE A 438 7.80 -3.29 2.12
CA ILE A 438 7.22 -3.54 0.80
C ILE A 438 6.10 -4.59 0.87
N PHE A 439 6.21 -5.59 1.75
CA PHE A 439 5.13 -6.54 1.97
C PHE A 439 3.83 -5.85 2.45
N VAL A 440 3.92 -4.98 3.47
CA VAL A 440 2.74 -4.25 3.96
C VAL A 440 2.26 -3.16 3.00
N TYR A 441 3.17 -2.62 2.18
CA TYR A 441 2.85 -1.67 1.11
C TYR A 441 2.00 -2.31 0.01
N ILE A 442 2.35 -3.54 -0.40
CA ILE A 442 1.57 -4.35 -1.36
C ILE A 442 0.23 -4.78 -0.73
N HIS A 443 0.25 -5.22 0.53
CA HIS A 443 -0.91 -5.68 1.28
C HIS A 443 -1.66 -6.84 0.57
N PRO A 444 -1.02 -8.01 0.40
CA PRO A 444 -1.50 -9.06 -0.51
C PRO A 444 -2.75 -9.83 -0.04
N PHE A 445 -3.06 -9.82 1.26
CA PHE A 445 -4.15 -10.61 1.84
C PHE A 445 -5.35 -9.74 2.25
N ILE A 446 -6.53 -10.37 2.42
CA ILE A 446 -7.75 -9.70 2.93
C ILE A 446 -7.55 -9.26 4.40
N ASP A 447 -6.92 -10.12 5.20
CA ASP A 447 -6.51 -9.89 6.58
C ASP A 447 -5.21 -10.66 6.85
N GLY A 448 -4.50 -10.31 7.92
CA GLY A 448 -3.29 -10.97 8.39
C GLY A 448 -1.99 -10.32 7.95
N ASN A 449 -2.05 -9.28 7.10
CA ASN A 449 -0.84 -8.66 6.52
C ASN A 449 0.14 -8.16 7.60
N GLY A 450 -0.32 -7.48 8.65
CA GLY A 450 0.56 -7.03 9.74
C GLY A 450 1.24 -8.18 10.48
N ARG A 451 0.49 -9.24 10.80
CA ARG A 451 1.00 -10.44 11.49
C ARG A 451 2.02 -11.18 10.63
N THR A 452 1.70 -11.39 9.35
CA THR A 452 2.63 -12.02 8.38
C THR A 452 3.88 -11.18 8.14
N ALA A 453 3.77 -9.85 8.10
CA ALA A 453 4.92 -8.96 7.97
C ALA A 453 5.87 -9.05 9.16
N ARG A 454 5.33 -9.15 10.38
CA ARG A 454 6.13 -9.35 11.60
C ARG A 454 6.83 -10.71 11.61
N PHE A 455 6.16 -11.78 11.16
CA PHE A 455 6.82 -13.07 10.94
C PHE A 455 7.92 -13.00 9.88
N LEU A 456 7.66 -12.35 8.73
CA LEU A 456 8.67 -12.14 7.70
C LEU A 456 9.89 -11.38 8.26
N THR A 457 9.66 -10.33 9.05
CA THR A 457 10.71 -9.56 9.71
C THR A 457 11.59 -10.48 10.57
N ASN A 458 10.98 -11.33 11.38
CA ASN A 458 11.71 -12.23 12.27
C ASN A 458 12.45 -13.35 11.55
N VAL A 459 11.92 -13.88 10.44
CA VAL A 459 12.67 -14.82 9.58
C VAL A 459 13.89 -14.13 8.97
N MET A 460 13.76 -12.87 8.52
CA MET A 460 14.90 -12.11 7.99
C MET A 460 15.91 -11.77 9.09
N LEU A 461 15.48 -11.52 10.33
CA LEU A 461 16.35 -11.35 11.49
C LEU A 461 17.11 -12.65 11.82
N ALA A 462 16.43 -13.80 11.83
CA ALA A 462 17.05 -15.10 12.04
C ALA A 462 18.15 -15.36 11.00
N ALA A 463 17.86 -15.10 9.72
CA ALA A 463 18.84 -15.19 8.62
C ALA A 463 20.03 -14.24 8.79
N ALA A 464 19.84 -13.12 9.50
CA ALA A 464 20.87 -12.15 9.83
C ALA A 464 21.63 -12.45 11.14
N GLY A 465 21.35 -13.59 11.80
CA GLY A 465 21.92 -13.92 13.10
C GLY A 465 21.42 -13.03 14.25
N ARG A 466 20.21 -12.47 14.11
CA ARG A 466 19.58 -11.57 15.08
C ARG A 466 18.44 -12.27 15.82
N PRO A 467 18.24 -11.97 17.12
CA PRO A 467 17.20 -12.61 17.91
C PRO A 467 15.79 -12.23 17.42
N TRP A 468 14.84 -13.14 17.70
CA TRP A 468 13.41 -12.89 17.47
C TRP A 468 12.96 -11.65 18.25
N THR A 469 12.43 -10.66 17.54
CA THR A 469 12.10 -9.33 18.07
C THR A 469 10.59 -9.11 18.07
N VAL A 470 10.09 -8.54 19.18
CA VAL A 470 8.66 -8.25 19.37
C VAL A 470 8.42 -6.75 19.30
N ILE A 471 7.52 -6.34 18.41
CA ILE A 471 6.98 -4.97 18.39
C ILE A 471 5.87 -4.89 19.42
N LYS A 472 6.01 -4.01 20.42
CA LYS A 472 5.04 -3.90 21.52
C LYS A 472 3.79 -3.14 21.07
N VAL A 473 2.65 -3.54 21.62
CA VAL A 473 1.35 -2.88 21.36
C VAL A 473 1.32 -1.44 21.84
N ASP A 474 2.05 -1.11 22.91
CA ASP A 474 2.16 0.24 23.44
C ASP A 474 2.81 1.20 22.42
N ASP A 475 3.69 0.66 21.58
CA ASP A 475 4.40 1.38 20.52
C ASP A 475 3.62 1.42 19.20
N ARG A 476 2.37 0.93 19.17
CA ARG A 476 1.54 0.84 17.95
C ARG A 476 1.45 2.17 17.20
N HIS A 477 1.30 3.29 17.91
CA HIS A 477 1.19 4.60 17.26
C HIS A 477 2.50 4.96 16.54
N ALA A 478 3.64 4.84 17.22
CA ALA A 478 4.95 5.10 16.62
C ALA A 478 5.24 4.18 15.43
N TYR A 479 4.86 2.90 15.53
CA TYR A 479 4.99 1.93 14.44
C TYR A 479 4.15 2.33 13.21
N MET A 480 2.87 2.70 13.42
CA MET A 480 1.99 3.11 12.34
C MET A 480 2.43 4.44 11.71
N ASP A 481 2.91 5.39 12.50
CA ASP A 481 3.44 6.67 12.01
C ASP A 481 4.71 6.48 11.17
N ALA A 482 5.55 5.51 11.53
CA ALA A 482 6.74 5.13 10.77
C ALA A 482 6.38 4.47 9.42
N LEU A 483 5.36 3.60 9.40
CA LEU A 483 4.82 3.04 8.16
C LEU A 483 4.17 4.10 7.26
N GLU A 484 3.44 5.06 7.84
CA GLU A 484 2.86 6.20 7.12
C GLU A 484 3.98 7.07 6.52
N ALA A 485 5.08 7.29 7.25
CA ALA A 485 6.25 8.00 6.74
C ALA A 485 6.82 7.34 5.47
N ALA A 486 7.07 6.04 5.54
CA ALA A 486 7.66 5.28 4.44
C ALA A 486 6.71 5.19 3.23
N SER A 487 5.41 4.96 3.47
CA SER A 487 4.43 4.76 2.39
C SER A 487 4.01 6.07 1.71
N VAL A 488 3.79 7.15 2.47
CA VAL A 488 3.21 8.40 1.97
C VAL A 488 4.24 9.50 1.71
N ARG A 489 5.32 9.53 2.49
CA ARG A 489 6.39 10.54 2.36
C ARG A 489 7.67 10.00 1.75
N GLU A 490 7.70 8.70 1.45
CA GLU A 490 8.89 7.98 0.97
C GLU A 490 10.10 8.11 1.92
N ASP A 491 9.82 8.25 3.22
CA ASP A 491 10.83 8.35 4.27
C ASP A 491 10.90 7.06 5.08
N ILE A 492 11.88 6.20 4.76
CA ILE A 492 12.06 4.90 5.41
C ILE A 492 12.74 5.01 6.78
N VAL A 493 13.40 6.13 7.07
CA VAL A 493 14.29 6.30 8.22
C VAL A 493 13.55 6.09 9.56
N PRO A 494 12.33 6.62 9.78
CA PRO A 494 11.56 6.33 10.98
C PRO A 494 11.33 4.84 11.21
N LEU A 495 11.03 4.08 10.16
CA LEU A 495 10.80 2.64 10.27
C LEU A 495 12.10 1.88 10.55
N SER A 496 13.19 2.24 9.87
CA SER A 496 14.51 1.66 10.13
C SER A 496 14.94 1.85 11.58
N ARG A 497 14.78 3.06 12.12
CA ARG A 497 15.10 3.36 13.52
C ARG A 497 14.18 2.62 14.48
N PHE A 498 12.87 2.63 14.22
CA PHE A 498 11.89 1.94 15.05
C PHE A 498 12.19 0.45 15.20
N LEU A 499 12.40 -0.25 14.08
CA LEU A 499 12.74 -1.68 14.10
C LEU A 499 14.12 -1.92 14.73
N GLY A 500 15.08 -1.02 14.49
CA GLY A 500 16.40 -1.08 15.12
C GLY A 500 16.37 -0.92 16.64
N ASP A 501 15.51 -0.05 17.16
CA ASP A 501 15.36 0.18 18.59
C ASP A 501 14.59 -0.95 19.27
N ALA A 502 13.58 -1.52 18.61
CA ALA A 502 12.91 -2.74 19.07
C ALA A 502 13.90 -3.92 19.20
N LEU A 503 14.79 -4.07 18.21
CA LEU A 503 15.86 -5.08 18.22
C LEU A 503 16.83 -4.86 19.40
N LYS A 504 17.34 -3.64 19.57
CA LYS A 504 18.26 -3.31 20.69
C LYS A 504 17.61 -3.55 22.06
N ALA A 505 16.33 -3.22 22.21
CA ALA A 505 15.61 -3.46 23.45
C ALA A 505 15.56 -4.95 23.80
N HIS A 506 15.41 -5.81 22.80
CA HIS A 506 15.46 -7.26 22.98
C HIS A 506 16.88 -7.75 23.32
N GLU A 507 17.90 -7.28 22.58
CA GLU A 507 19.31 -7.62 22.85
C GLU A 507 19.75 -7.20 24.27
N GLY A 508 19.35 -6.00 24.72
CA GLY A 508 19.63 -5.51 26.07
C GLY A 508 18.91 -6.27 27.18
N SER A 509 17.75 -6.86 26.91
CA SER A 509 17.01 -7.67 27.89
C SER A 509 17.60 -9.06 28.16
N ARG A 510 18.46 -9.57 27.26
CA ARG A 510 19.21 -10.82 27.43
C ARG A 510 20.62 -10.64 28.01
N GLY A 511 21.06 -9.39 28.20
CA GLY A 511 22.41 -9.04 28.64
C GLY A 511 22.57 -8.72 30.13
N LEU A 512 21.62 -9.12 30.98
CA LEU A 512 21.64 -8.90 32.45
C LEU A 512 21.57 -10.22 33.21
#